data_AF-A0A942Q2C5-F1
#
_entry.id   AF-A0A942Q2C5-F1
#
_cell.length_a   1.000
_cell.length_b   1.000
_cell.length_c   1.000
_cell.angle_alpha   90.00
_cell.angle_beta   90.00
_cell.angle_gamma   90.00
#
_symmetry.space_group_name_H-M   'P 1'
#
loop_
_entity.id
_entity.type
_entity.pdbx_description
1 polymer ?
#
loop_
_entity_poly.entity_id
_entity_poly.type
_entity_poly.pdbx_seq_one_letter_code
_entity_poly.pdbx_strand_id
1 'polypeptide(L)'
;MADAALGVTWSTDHVCAKWLDSSVTEAGKHSLVLLVERDAARDAILGDLSELVREHYVAPETLARRLEEHGATQTAALVRAQLPTGKRSRSGDMGEILATELAEQTLGFSVPVRRLRWKDGREMALRGDDIIGVAGSLDALVFLKGESKSRASLATAAIDEAAAALERDRGRPTRHSVLFVADRLREQGRHDIAAGLESAVINGFKGCRVEHLLFVLSGNNPGNLLAAHLAACATHTKRHAVGLRVADHSAFISTVYGAL
;
A
#
# COMPACT_ATOMS: atom_id res chain seq x y z
N MET A 1 10.55 -3.52 32.76
CA MET A 1 9.96 -2.22 32.38
C MET A 1 9.24 -2.47 31.07
N ALA A 2 7.91 -2.37 31.04
CA ALA A 2 7.16 -2.48 29.80
C ALA A 2 7.54 -1.28 28.93
N ASP A 3 8.18 -1.54 27.80
CA ASP A 3 8.39 -0.53 26.76
C ASP A 3 7.01 0.00 26.38
N ALA A 4 6.78 1.30 26.57
CA ALA A 4 5.53 1.91 26.15
C ALA A 4 5.48 1.80 24.62
N ALA A 5 4.61 0.95 24.08
CA ALA A 5 4.41 0.84 22.64
C ALA A 5 4.07 2.23 22.11
N LEU A 6 4.99 2.83 21.36
CA LEU A 6 4.73 4.10 20.70
C LEU A 6 3.66 3.86 19.63
N GLY A 7 2.57 4.61 19.71
CA GLY A 7 1.56 4.62 18.65
C GLY A 7 2.10 5.39 17.44
N VAL A 8 1.63 5.03 16.25
CA VAL A 8 1.81 5.82 15.04
C VAL A 8 1.00 7.10 15.18
N THR A 9 1.62 8.25 14.89
CA THR A 9 0.93 9.53 14.80
C THR A 9 0.66 9.83 13.33
N TRP A 10 -0.60 9.89 12.94
CA TRP A 10 -1.02 10.27 11.59
C TRP A 10 -1.46 11.73 11.56
N SER A 11 -1.46 12.33 10.36
CA SER A 11 -2.11 13.63 10.15
C SER A 11 -3.58 13.55 10.59
N THR A 12 -4.07 14.57 11.30
CA THR A 12 -5.46 14.61 11.82
C THR A 12 -6.51 14.50 10.73
N ASP A 13 -6.17 14.94 9.52
CA ASP A 13 -7.08 14.95 8.38
C ASP A 13 -7.12 13.60 7.65
N HIS A 14 -6.15 12.73 7.89
CA HIS A 14 -6.07 11.43 7.24
C HIS A 14 -7.04 10.42 7.86
N VAL A 15 -7.67 9.57 7.02
CA VAL A 15 -8.69 8.60 7.45
C VAL A 15 -8.20 7.66 8.58
N CYS A 16 -6.92 7.27 8.55
CA CYS A 16 -6.31 6.43 9.58
C CYS A 16 -6.41 7.05 10.98
N ALA A 17 -6.27 8.37 11.12
CA ALA A 17 -6.34 9.06 12.41
C ALA A 17 -7.73 8.98 13.05
N LYS A 18 -8.78 8.83 12.24
CA LYS A 18 -10.17 8.68 12.67
C LYS A 18 -10.56 7.21 12.88
N TRP A 19 -9.89 6.30 12.17
CA TRP A 19 -10.28 4.89 12.06
C TRP A 19 -9.50 3.93 12.97
N LEU A 20 -8.19 4.08 13.08
CA LEU A 20 -7.32 3.02 13.57
C LEU A 20 -6.69 3.35 14.93
N ASP A 21 -6.50 2.32 15.73
CA ASP A 21 -5.51 2.31 16.81
C ASP A 21 -4.28 1.52 16.35
N SER A 22 -3.11 1.92 16.85
CA SER A 22 -1.84 1.33 16.46
C SER A 22 -0.99 0.95 17.66
N SER A 23 -0.21 -0.12 17.49
CA SER A 23 0.88 -0.48 18.38
C SER A 23 2.11 -0.80 17.55
N VAL A 24 3.24 -0.20 17.91
CA VAL A 24 4.54 -0.46 17.27
C VAL A 24 5.44 -1.21 18.23
N THR A 25 6.09 -2.26 17.71
CA THR A 25 7.11 -3.05 18.42
C THR A 25 8.33 -3.21 17.53
N GLU A 26 9.51 -2.88 18.05
CA GLU A 26 10.77 -3.16 17.36
C GLU A 26 11.16 -4.63 17.51
N ALA A 27 11.66 -5.24 16.44
CA ALA A 27 12.12 -6.62 16.37
C ALA A 27 13.54 -6.63 15.77
N GLY A 28 14.52 -6.25 16.60
CA GLY A 28 15.89 -6.02 16.15
C GLY A 28 15.95 -4.81 15.21
N LYS A 29 16.29 -5.02 13.93
CA LYS A 29 16.25 -3.97 12.90
C LYS A 29 14.91 -3.85 12.18
N HIS A 30 14.02 -4.83 12.41
CA HIS A 30 12.70 -4.90 11.79
C HIS A 30 11.68 -4.20 12.69
N SER A 31 10.53 -3.84 12.15
CA SER A 31 9.43 -3.26 12.93
C SER A 31 8.14 -4.03 12.67
N LEU A 32 7.35 -4.17 13.74
CA LEU A 32 6.00 -4.69 13.72
C LEU A 32 5.04 -3.55 14.03
N VAL A 33 4.11 -3.28 13.12
CA VAL A 33 3.01 -2.35 13.33
C VAL A 33 1.71 -3.14 13.27
N LEU A 34 0.95 -3.13 14.36
CA LEU A 34 -0.39 -3.72 14.39
C LEU A 34 -1.42 -2.62 14.45
N LEU A 35 -2.45 -2.76 13.62
CA LEU A 35 -3.53 -1.81 13.42
C LEU A 35 -4.86 -2.53 13.63
N VAL A 36 -5.74 -1.91 14.40
CA VAL A 36 -7.10 -2.41 14.65
C VAL A 36 -8.10 -1.28 14.47
N GLU A 37 -9.30 -1.61 14.03
CA GLU A 37 -10.38 -0.63 13.97
C GLU A 37 -10.74 -0.15 15.38
N ARG A 38 -10.97 1.15 15.53
CA ARG A 38 -11.63 1.72 16.69
C ARG A 38 -13.10 1.32 16.70
N ASP A 39 -13.63 1.10 17.90
CA ASP A 39 -15.04 0.79 18.09
C ASP A 39 -15.93 1.90 17.48
N ALA A 40 -16.92 1.47 16.70
CA ALA A 40 -17.91 2.33 16.03
C ALA A 40 -17.35 3.43 15.08
N ALA A 41 -16.08 3.36 14.67
CA ALA A 41 -15.50 4.38 13.78
C ALA A 41 -15.96 4.27 12.31
N ARG A 42 -16.49 3.12 11.89
CA ARG A 42 -16.68 2.78 10.47
C ARG A 42 -17.64 3.72 9.74
N ASP A 43 -18.77 4.07 10.35
CA ASP A 43 -19.76 4.96 9.74
C ASP A 43 -19.19 6.38 9.54
N ALA A 44 -18.35 6.83 10.48
CA ALA A 44 -17.72 8.14 10.42
C ALA A 44 -16.63 8.25 9.34
N ILE A 45 -16.02 7.13 8.93
CA ILE A 45 -14.92 7.11 7.97
C ILE A 45 -15.30 6.60 6.58
N LEU A 46 -16.50 6.06 6.39
CA LEU A 46 -16.89 5.42 5.13
C LEU A 46 -16.80 6.39 3.94
N GLY A 47 -17.22 7.64 4.12
CA GLY A 47 -17.11 8.68 3.09
C GLY A 47 -15.66 8.94 2.69
N ASP A 48 -14.82 9.31 3.67
CA ASP A 48 -13.39 9.57 3.49
C ASP A 48 -12.65 8.38 2.88
N LEU A 49 -12.96 7.16 3.35
CA LEU A 49 -12.33 5.93 2.83
C LEU A 49 -12.77 5.62 1.40
N SER A 50 -14.04 5.82 1.06
CA SER A 50 -14.54 5.63 -0.30
C SER A 50 -13.95 6.66 -1.26
N GLU A 51 -13.78 7.91 -0.84
CA GLU A 51 -13.07 8.92 -1.62
C GLU A 51 -11.61 8.52 -1.84
N LEU A 52 -10.89 8.16 -0.78
CA LEU A 52 -9.51 7.69 -0.85
C LEU A 52 -9.37 6.50 -1.81
N VAL A 53 -10.23 5.48 -1.69
CA VAL A 53 -10.22 4.32 -2.60
C VAL A 53 -10.46 4.76 -4.04
N ARG A 54 -11.38 5.71 -4.30
CA ARG A 54 -11.64 6.23 -5.65
C ARG A 54 -10.42 6.93 -6.24
N GLU A 55 -9.68 7.70 -5.45
CA GLU A 55 -8.46 8.40 -5.88
C GLU A 55 -7.34 7.45 -6.32
N HIS A 56 -7.33 6.22 -5.81
CA HIS A 56 -6.40 5.18 -6.28
C HIS A 56 -6.74 4.65 -7.67
N TYR A 57 -8.00 4.76 -8.11
CA TYR A 57 -8.41 4.35 -9.47
C TYR A 57 -8.43 5.49 -10.47
N VAL A 58 -8.73 6.73 -10.03
CA VAL A 58 -8.86 7.89 -10.91
C VAL A 58 -8.19 9.09 -10.27
N ALA A 59 -7.32 9.77 -11.00
CA ALA A 59 -6.70 11.01 -10.53
C ALA A 59 -7.75 12.12 -10.32
N PRO A 60 -7.69 12.91 -9.23
CA PRO A 60 -8.65 13.98 -8.97
C PRO A 60 -8.85 14.94 -10.14
N GLU A 61 -7.79 15.30 -10.85
CA GLU A 61 -7.83 16.20 -12.01
C GLU A 61 -8.59 15.57 -13.19
N THR A 62 -8.44 14.25 -13.37
CA THR A 62 -9.20 13.50 -14.38
C THR A 62 -10.67 13.41 -14.01
N LEU A 63 -10.97 13.22 -12.72
CA LEU A 63 -12.33 13.20 -12.22
C LEU A 63 -13.02 14.56 -12.43
N ALA A 64 -12.36 15.66 -12.04
CA ALA A 64 -12.85 17.02 -12.23
C ALA A 64 -13.14 17.33 -13.70
N ARG A 65 -12.18 17.05 -14.58
CA ARG A 65 -12.35 17.26 -16.03
C ARG A 65 -13.52 16.45 -16.60
N ARG A 66 -13.70 15.19 -16.21
CA ARG A 66 -14.84 14.37 -16.65
C ARG A 66 -16.17 14.92 -16.14
N LEU A 67 -16.22 15.45 -14.93
CA LEU A 67 -17.42 16.09 -14.38
C LEU A 67 -17.82 17.31 -15.22
N GLU A 68 -16.86 18.14 -15.62
CA GLU A 68 -17.08 19.29 -16.50
C GLU A 68 -17.54 18.87 -17.91
N GLU A 69 -16.91 17.85 -18.49
CA GLU A 69 -17.18 17.40 -19.86
C GLU A 69 -18.46 16.58 -20.01
N HIS A 70 -18.82 15.80 -19.00
CA HIS A 70 -19.86 14.76 -19.13
C HIS A 70 -20.92 14.81 -18.04
N GLY A 71 -20.72 15.58 -16.97
CA GLY A 71 -21.61 15.57 -15.80
C GLY A 71 -21.44 14.34 -14.91
N ALA A 72 -22.13 14.36 -13.77
CA ALA A 72 -21.95 13.37 -12.70
C ALA A 72 -22.34 11.93 -13.11
N THR A 73 -23.46 11.74 -13.82
CA THR A 73 -23.98 10.41 -14.15
C THR A 73 -23.04 9.65 -15.08
N GLN A 74 -22.59 10.28 -16.16
CA GLN A 74 -21.68 9.68 -17.13
C GLN A 74 -20.29 9.48 -16.51
N THR A 75 -19.82 10.43 -15.69
CA THR A 75 -18.55 10.28 -14.97
C THR A 75 -18.58 9.09 -14.02
N ALA A 76 -19.68 8.90 -13.29
CA ALA A 76 -19.85 7.74 -12.42
C ALA A 76 -19.82 6.42 -13.21
N ALA A 77 -20.40 6.37 -14.40
CA ALA A 77 -20.30 5.19 -15.28
C ALA A 77 -18.83 4.89 -15.70
N LEU A 78 -18.06 5.93 -16.05
CA LEU A 78 -16.63 5.80 -16.38
C LEU A 78 -15.76 5.36 -15.20
N VAL A 79 -16.08 5.81 -13.99
CA VAL A 79 -15.39 5.35 -12.77
C VAL A 79 -15.73 3.87 -12.51
N ARG A 80 -17.00 3.49 -12.54
CA ARG A 80 -17.45 2.11 -12.30
C ARG A 80 -16.88 1.10 -13.30
N ALA A 81 -16.57 1.53 -14.52
CA ALA A 81 -15.92 0.70 -15.52
C ALA A 81 -14.48 0.32 -15.14
N GLN A 82 -13.80 1.13 -14.33
CA GLN A 82 -12.42 0.90 -13.87
C GLN A 82 -12.35 0.08 -12.58
N LEU A 83 -13.33 0.23 -11.69
CA LEU A 83 -13.38 -0.49 -10.41
C LEU A 83 -13.50 -2.01 -10.62
N PRO A 84 -12.92 -2.89 -9.79
CA PRO A 84 -13.19 -4.33 -9.86
C PRO A 84 -14.64 -4.70 -9.47
N THR A 85 -15.22 -5.72 -10.13
CA THR A 85 -16.46 -6.38 -9.68
C THR A 85 -16.19 -7.65 -8.90
N GLY A 86 -15.08 -8.34 -9.20
CA GLY A 86 -14.75 -9.61 -8.55
C GLY A 86 -14.38 -9.45 -7.08
N LYS A 87 -14.91 -10.33 -6.21
CA LYS A 87 -14.57 -10.34 -4.77
C LYS A 87 -13.05 -10.44 -4.52
N ARG A 88 -12.36 -11.29 -5.29
CA ARG A 88 -10.90 -11.47 -5.18
C ARG A 88 -10.14 -10.20 -5.57
N SER A 89 -10.52 -9.58 -6.69
CA SER A 89 -9.88 -8.36 -7.20
C SER A 89 -10.11 -7.17 -6.27
N ARG A 90 -11.35 -6.99 -5.75
CA ARG A 90 -11.66 -6.00 -4.71
C ARG A 90 -10.82 -6.19 -3.46
N SER A 91 -10.67 -7.44 -3.01
CA SER A 91 -9.87 -7.75 -1.83
C SER A 91 -8.38 -7.49 -2.05
N GLY A 92 -7.85 -7.82 -3.23
CA GLY A 92 -6.47 -7.54 -3.61
C GLY A 92 -6.20 -6.05 -3.70
N ASP A 93 -6.98 -5.33 -4.50
CA ASP A 93 -6.86 -3.88 -4.68
C ASP A 93 -6.99 -3.14 -3.34
N MET A 94 -7.94 -3.50 -2.46
CA MET A 94 -8.04 -2.92 -1.11
C MET A 94 -6.76 -3.12 -0.29
N GLY A 95 -6.15 -4.30 -0.39
CA GLY A 95 -4.89 -4.58 0.30
C GLY A 95 -3.76 -3.68 -0.19
N GLU A 96 -3.67 -3.47 -1.50
CA GLU A 96 -2.66 -2.61 -2.13
C GLU A 96 -2.88 -1.12 -1.80
N ILE A 97 -4.13 -0.66 -1.82
CA ILE A 97 -4.51 0.72 -1.46
C ILE A 97 -4.09 1.01 -0.03
N LEU A 98 -4.49 0.17 0.93
CA LEU A 98 -4.17 0.38 2.34
C LEU A 98 -2.67 0.23 2.62
N ALA A 99 -1.99 -0.70 1.94
CA ALA A 99 -0.54 -0.83 2.04
C ALA A 99 0.18 0.45 1.58
N THR A 100 -0.28 1.04 0.47
CA THR A 100 0.24 2.28 -0.08
C THR A 100 0.06 3.43 0.90
N GLU A 101 -1.16 3.62 1.42
CA GLU A 101 -1.46 4.71 2.36
C GLU A 101 -0.69 4.55 3.66
N LEU A 102 -0.55 3.33 4.18
CA LEU A 102 0.23 3.09 5.39
C LEU A 102 1.75 3.22 5.16
N ALA A 103 2.26 2.92 3.97
CA ALA A 103 3.65 3.22 3.65
C ALA A 103 3.95 4.73 3.77
N GLU A 104 3.03 5.57 3.27
CA GLU A 104 3.18 7.02 3.35
C GLU A 104 2.96 7.56 4.76
N GLN A 105 1.85 7.18 5.39
CA GLN A 105 1.41 7.77 6.65
C GLN A 105 2.14 7.21 7.86
N THR A 106 2.67 5.98 7.78
CA THR A 106 3.28 5.30 8.93
C THR A 106 4.79 5.13 8.80
N LEU A 107 5.29 4.88 7.58
CA LEU A 107 6.70 4.55 7.37
C LEU A 107 7.52 5.71 6.78
N GLY A 108 6.86 6.81 6.37
CA GLY A 108 7.52 8.00 5.85
C GLY A 108 8.10 7.85 4.44
N PHE A 109 7.62 6.87 3.66
CA PHE A 109 7.98 6.71 2.26
C PHE A 109 6.93 7.36 1.36
N SER A 110 7.31 8.08 0.31
CA SER A 110 6.36 8.50 -0.72
C SER A 110 6.13 7.37 -1.72
N VAL A 111 4.88 7.09 -2.10
CA VAL A 111 4.52 6.18 -3.20
C VAL A 111 4.00 7.02 -4.37
N PRO A 112 4.88 7.52 -5.24
CA PRO A 112 4.55 8.66 -6.11
C PRO A 112 3.52 8.35 -7.20
N VAL A 113 3.22 7.07 -7.44
CA VAL A 113 2.35 6.60 -8.52
C VAL A 113 1.35 5.59 -7.95
N ARG A 114 0.06 5.92 -7.98
CA ARG A 114 -1.05 5.01 -7.61
C ARG A 114 -1.33 4.03 -8.74
N ARG A 115 -0.62 2.90 -8.78
CA ARG A 115 -0.56 2.04 -9.98
C ARG A 115 -1.93 1.52 -10.48
N LEU A 116 -2.93 1.41 -9.60
CA LEU A 116 -4.29 1.00 -9.95
C LEU A 116 -4.98 1.91 -10.99
N ARG A 117 -4.54 3.17 -11.16
CA ARG A 117 -5.01 4.07 -12.23
C ARG A 117 -4.63 3.59 -13.65
N TRP A 118 -3.72 2.63 -13.76
CA TRP A 118 -3.16 2.13 -15.02
C TRP A 118 -3.39 0.62 -15.22
N LYS A 119 -4.42 0.03 -14.61
CA LYS A 119 -4.77 -1.37 -14.88
C LYS A 119 -5.20 -1.56 -16.34
N ASP A 120 -4.64 -2.57 -17.01
CA ASP A 120 -5.04 -2.98 -18.36
C ASP A 120 -6.52 -3.42 -18.43
N GLY A 121 -7.02 -3.95 -17.32
CA GLY A 121 -8.43 -4.28 -17.14
C GLY A 121 -8.78 -4.36 -15.66
N ARG A 122 -10.04 -4.05 -15.31
CA ARG A 122 -10.52 -3.99 -13.92
C ARG A 122 -10.25 -5.24 -13.08
N GLU A 123 -10.14 -6.41 -13.71
CA GLU A 123 -9.85 -7.71 -13.05
C GLU A 123 -8.41 -8.20 -13.25
N MET A 124 -7.60 -7.51 -14.08
CA MET A 124 -6.22 -7.93 -14.34
C MET A 124 -5.30 -7.46 -13.21
N ALA A 125 -4.42 -8.34 -12.75
CA ALA A 125 -3.36 -7.98 -11.82
C ALA A 125 -2.28 -7.17 -12.56
N LEU A 126 -1.81 -6.09 -11.92
CA LEU A 126 -0.64 -5.36 -12.40
C LEU A 126 0.61 -6.23 -12.23
N ARG A 127 1.51 -6.15 -13.21
CA ARG A 127 2.78 -6.86 -13.16
C ARG A 127 3.79 -6.07 -12.33
N GLY A 128 4.68 -6.80 -11.65
CA GLY A 128 5.75 -6.20 -10.88
C GLY A 128 5.45 -6.17 -9.39
N ASP A 129 6.07 -5.24 -8.70
CA ASP A 129 5.97 -5.08 -7.24
C ASP A 129 4.69 -4.32 -6.88
N ASP A 130 4.01 -4.73 -5.80
CA ASP A 130 2.76 -4.11 -5.35
C ASP A 130 2.95 -2.64 -4.99
N ILE A 131 4.03 -2.33 -4.24
CA ILE A 131 4.36 -0.97 -3.83
C ILE A 131 5.83 -0.68 -4.15
N ILE A 132 6.07 0.46 -4.79
CA ILE A 132 7.39 1.10 -4.92
C ILE A 132 7.34 2.45 -4.22
N GLY A 133 7.90 2.50 -3.02
CA GLY A 133 8.07 3.73 -2.27
C GLY A 133 9.48 4.29 -2.38
N VAL A 134 9.62 5.59 -2.18
CA VAL A 134 10.90 6.30 -2.12
C VAL A 134 10.97 7.25 -0.93
N ALA A 135 12.14 7.34 -0.32
CA ALA A 135 12.48 8.31 0.70
C ALA A 135 13.94 8.79 0.51
N GLY A 136 14.37 9.76 1.33
CA GLY A 136 15.70 10.35 1.23
C GLY A 136 15.81 11.42 0.14
N SER A 137 17.05 11.73 -0.27
CA SER A 137 17.33 12.70 -1.32
C SER A 137 17.54 12.01 -2.68
N LEU A 138 17.53 12.78 -3.77
CA LEU A 138 17.78 12.28 -5.12
C LEU A 138 19.13 11.55 -5.26
N ASP A 139 20.14 11.97 -4.49
CA ASP A 139 21.48 11.36 -4.48
C ASP A 139 21.60 10.16 -3.53
N ALA A 140 20.63 9.96 -2.64
CA ALA A 140 20.65 8.94 -1.60
C ALA A 140 19.26 8.31 -1.41
N LEU A 141 18.66 7.86 -2.51
CA LEU A 141 17.33 7.25 -2.50
C LEU A 141 17.32 5.97 -1.63
N VAL A 142 16.31 5.91 -0.76
CA VAL A 142 15.91 4.71 -0.04
C VAL A 142 14.65 4.18 -0.68
N PHE A 143 14.69 2.95 -1.18
CA PHE A 143 13.54 2.29 -1.80
C PHE A 143 12.75 1.49 -0.77
N LEU A 144 11.43 1.55 -0.86
CA LEU A 144 10.53 0.60 -0.22
C LEU A 144 9.97 -0.34 -1.28
N LYS A 145 10.30 -1.62 -1.17
CA LYS A 145 9.62 -2.69 -1.93
C LYS A 145 8.52 -3.25 -1.06
N GLY A 146 7.27 -3.10 -1.48
CA GLY A 146 6.13 -3.62 -0.73
C GLY A 146 5.43 -4.79 -1.40
N GLU A 147 4.92 -5.68 -0.59
CA GLU A 147 4.04 -6.79 -0.97
C GLU A 147 2.83 -6.76 -0.05
N SER A 148 1.63 -6.87 -0.63
CA SER A 148 0.37 -6.81 0.10
C SER A 148 -0.37 -8.15 0.05
N LYS A 149 -0.97 -8.55 1.18
CA LYS A 149 -1.89 -9.70 1.24
C LYS A 149 -3.17 -9.33 1.95
N SER A 150 -4.29 -9.70 1.35
CA SER A 150 -5.63 -9.51 1.93
C SER A 150 -6.31 -10.86 2.08
N ARG A 151 -6.66 -11.26 3.31
CA ARG A 151 -7.21 -12.58 3.63
C ARG A 151 -8.22 -12.50 4.79
N ALA A 152 -9.43 -13.01 4.59
CA ALA A 152 -10.40 -13.14 5.70
C ALA A 152 -9.83 -13.97 6.87
N SER A 153 -9.10 -15.04 6.56
CA SER A 153 -8.31 -15.81 7.53
C SER A 153 -6.86 -15.89 7.04
N LEU A 154 -5.98 -15.11 7.67
CA LEU A 154 -4.55 -15.12 7.43
C LEU A 154 -3.92 -16.38 8.02
N ALA A 155 -2.99 -16.97 7.29
CA ALA A 155 -2.19 -18.13 7.70
C ALA A 155 -0.71 -17.90 7.35
N THR A 156 0.18 -18.66 7.99
CA THR A 156 1.63 -18.57 7.79
C THR A 156 2.03 -18.65 6.32
N ALA A 157 1.40 -19.55 5.55
CA ALA A 157 1.68 -19.71 4.12
C ALA A 157 1.52 -18.40 3.31
N ALA A 158 0.53 -17.56 3.64
CA ALA A 158 0.35 -16.28 2.95
C ALA A 158 1.46 -15.27 3.28
N ILE A 159 2.03 -15.35 4.49
CA ILE A 159 3.17 -14.52 4.91
C ILE A 159 4.44 -15.02 4.24
N ASP A 160 4.64 -16.33 4.16
CA ASP A 160 5.80 -16.93 3.49
C ASP A 160 5.81 -16.62 2.00
N GLU A 161 4.64 -16.69 1.34
CA GLU A 161 4.48 -16.24 -0.05
C GLU A 161 4.87 -14.77 -0.24
N ALA A 162 4.43 -13.90 0.67
CA ALA A 162 4.74 -12.48 0.61
C ALA A 162 6.23 -12.21 0.86
N ALA A 163 6.83 -12.88 1.84
CA ALA A 163 8.24 -12.78 2.14
C ALA A 163 9.11 -13.29 0.98
N ALA A 164 8.74 -14.41 0.37
CA ALA A 164 9.42 -14.94 -0.81
C ALA A 164 9.34 -13.96 -1.99
N ALA A 165 8.21 -13.28 -2.17
CA ALA A 165 8.05 -12.24 -3.20
C ALA A 165 8.99 -11.05 -2.97
N LEU A 166 9.10 -10.58 -1.73
CA LEU A 166 9.99 -9.50 -1.34
C LEU A 166 11.46 -9.85 -1.60
N GLU A 167 11.88 -11.09 -1.35
CA GLU A 167 13.26 -11.56 -1.57
C GLU A 167 13.64 -11.81 -3.03
N ARG A 168 12.67 -11.85 -3.97
CA ARG A 168 12.98 -11.90 -5.40
C ARG A 168 13.88 -10.73 -5.81
N ASP A 169 14.67 -10.94 -6.86
CA ASP A 169 15.62 -9.95 -7.36
C ASP A 169 16.64 -9.50 -6.31
N ARG A 170 17.01 -10.42 -5.39
CA ARG A 170 17.95 -10.19 -4.29
C ARG A 170 17.45 -9.10 -3.33
N GLY A 171 16.14 -9.13 -3.06
CA GLY A 171 15.48 -8.16 -2.18
C GLY A 171 15.25 -6.79 -2.80
N ARG A 172 15.60 -6.56 -4.07
CA ARG A 172 15.47 -5.25 -4.73
C ARG A 172 14.12 -5.11 -5.42
N PRO A 173 13.65 -3.87 -5.65
CA PRO A 173 12.61 -3.62 -6.63
C PRO A 173 12.95 -4.20 -8.00
N THR A 174 11.94 -4.69 -8.70
CA THR A 174 12.08 -5.09 -10.10
C THR A 174 12.33 -3.85 -10.97
N ARG A 175 13.24 -3.97 -11.93
CA ARG A 175 13.60 -2.86 -12.84
C ARG A 175 12.37 -2.31 -13.57
N HIS A 176 11.50 -3.20 -14.03
CA HIS A 176 10.26 -2.82 -14.72
C HIS A 176 9.34 -1.98 -13.83
N SER A 177 9.14 -2.34 -12.56
CA SER A 177 8.26 -1.58 -11.67
C SER A 177 8.80 -0.18 -11.41
N VAL A 178 10.11 -0.05 -11.22
CA VAL A 178 10.74 1.26 -11.02
C VAL A 178 10.69 2.12 -12.27
N LEU A 179 10.93 1.55 -13.46
CA LEU A 179 10.81 2.27 -14.72
C LEU A 179 9.37 2.69 -15.02
N PHE A 180 8.38 1.84 -14.74
CA PHE A 180 6.97 2.22 -14.84
C PHE A 180 6.67 3.47 -14.00
N VAL A 181 7.15 3.51 -12.75
CA VAL A 181 6.99 4.69 -11.88
C VAL A 181 7.71 5.90 -12.45
N ALA A 182 8.95 5.74 -12.93
CA ALA A 182 9.72 6.81 -13.54
C ALA A 182 9.02 7.40 -14.77
N ASP A 183 8.49 6.56 -15.67
CA ASP A 183 7.77 6.99 -16.87
C ASP A 183 6.50 7.78 -16.51
N ARG A 184 5.72 7.32 -15.52
CA ARG A 184 4.55 8.08 -15.04
C ARG A 184 4.97 9.43 -14.45
N LEU A 185 6.10 9.49 -13.75
CA LEU A 185 6.62 10.75 -13.22
C LEU A 185 7.11 11.70 -14.32
N ARG A 186 7.72 11.16 -15.39
CA ARG A 186 8.09 11.95 -16.58
C ARG A 186 6.87 12.59 -17.22
N GLU A 187 5.80 11.83 -17.41
CA GLU A 187 4.54 12.32 -17.97
C GLU A 187 3.89 13.41 -17.09
N GLN A 188 4.07 13.34 -15.78
CA GLN A 188 3.61 14.33 -14.81
C GLN A 188 4.55 15.55 -14.66
N GLY A 189 5.64 15.62 -15.43
CA GLY A 189 6.62 16.70 -15.33
C GLY A 189 7.56 16.62 -14.12
N ARG A 190 7.51 15.53 -13.34
CA ARG A 190 8.34 15.30 -12.14
C ARG A 190 9.69 14.67 -12.51
N HIS A 191 10.45 15.41 -13.31
CA HIS A 191 11.64 14.92 -14.01
C HIS A 191 12.84 14.61 -13.10
N ASP A 192 12.95 15.30 -11.98
CA ASP A 192 14.03 15.17 -11.00
C ASP A 192 14.00 13.80 -10.30
N ILE A 193 12.85 13.42 -9.75
CA ILE A 193 12.64 12.13 -9.11
C ILE A 193 12.72 11.01 -10.14
N ALA A 194 12.13 11.20 -11.33
CA ALA A 194 12.22 10.23 -12.42
C ALA A 194 13.68 9.93 -12.81
N ALA A 195 14.52 10.95 -12.94
CA ALA A 195 15.94 10.79 -13.25
C ALA A 195 16.68 10.00 -12.14
N GLY A 196 16.36 10.25 -10.86
CA GLY A 196 16.91 9.47 -9.74
C GLY A 196 16.53 7.99 -9.81
N LEU A 197 15.28 7.68 -10.14
CA LEU A 197 14.79 6.31 -10.32
C LEU A 197 15.48 5.61 -11.51
N GLU A 198 15.58 6.28 -12.65
CA GLU A 198 16.28 5.78 -13.84
C GLU A 198 17.75 5.51 -13.55
N SER A 199 18.43 6.45 -12.87
CA SER A 199 19.83 6.30 -12.44
C SER A 199 20.00 5.09 -11.53
N ALA A 200 19.09 4.88 -10.57
CA ALA A 200 19.11 3.68 -9.72
C ALA A 200 19.00 2.40 -10.56
N VAL A 201 18.12 2.36 -11.57
CA VAL A 201 17.98 1.19 -12.47
C VAL A 201 19.24 0.97 -13.32
N ILE A 202 19.81 2.02 -13.92
CA ILE A 202 21.03 1.97 -14.72
C ILE A 202 22.20 1.41 -13.90
N ASN A 203 22.34 1.89 -12.66
CA ASN A 203 23.38 1.46 -11.73
C ASN A 203 23.06 0.12 -11.04
N GLY A 204 21.97 -0.56 -11.42
CA GLY A 204 21.55 -1.83 -10.85
C GLY A 204 21.25 -1.77 -9.35
N PHE A 205 20.78 -0.61 -8.87
CA PHE A 205 20.51 -0.24 -7.48
C PHE A 205 21.76 -0.24 -6.57
N LYS A 206 22.97 -0.15 -7.14
CA LYS A 206 24.19 -0.06 -6.35
C LYS A 206 24.21 1.27 -5.58
N GLY A 207 24.45 1.20 -4.27
CA GLY A 207 24.46 2.37 -3.39
C GLY A 207 23.08 2.78 -2.87
N CYS A 208 22.00 2.27 -3.44
CA CYS A 208 20.65 2.49 -2.92
C CYS A 208 20.39 1.58 -1.71
N ARG A 209 19.80 2.14 -0.66
CA ARG A 209 19.23 1.33 0.43
C ARG A 209 17.87 0.81 -0.01
N VAL A 210 17.55 -0.40 0.42
CA VAL A 210 16.23 -0.99 0.22
C VAL A 210 15.68 -1.41 1.57
N GLU A 211 14.40 -1.14 1.79
CA GLU A 211 13.60 -1.61 2.90
C GLU A 211 12.38 -2.35 2.33
N HIS A 212 11.83 -3.28 3.10
CA HIS A 212 10.68 -4.10 2.71
C HIS A 212 9.45 -3.74 3.51
N LEU A 213 8.29 -3.65 2.84
CA LEU A 213 6.98 -3.64 3.47
C LEU A 213 6.29 -4.98 3.22
N LEU A 214 5.99 -5.71 4.29
CA LEU A 214 5.07 -6.84 4.27
C LEU A 214 3.77 -6.38 4.91
N PHE A 215 2.76 -6.10 4.08
CA PHE A 215 1.46 -5.64 4.55
C PHE A 215 0.43 -6.77 4.52
N VAL A 216 -0.33 -6.92 5.60
CA VAL A 216 -1.48 -7.82 5.66
C VAL A 216 -2.75 -7.10 6.11
N LEU A 217 -3.83 -7.25 5.33
CA LEU A 217 -5.20 -6.96 5.73
C LEU A 217 -5.89 -8.30 6.07
N SER A 218 -6.39 -8.44 7.30
CA SER A 218 -6.89 -9.72 7.79
C SER A 218 -8.12 -9.66 8.69
N GLY A 219 -8.93 -10.73 8.71
CA GLY A 219 -10.06 -10.86 9.63
C GLY A 219 -9.69 -11.39 11.02
N ASN A 220 -8.79 -12.37 11.06
CA ASN A 220 -8.18 -12.85 12.30
C ASN A 220 -7.00 -11.95 12.74
N ASN A 221 -6.54 -12.09 13.98
CA ASN A 221 -5.42 -11.31 14.51
C ASN A 221 -4.10 -11.72 13.83
N PRO A 222 -3.39 -10.81 13.12
CA PRO A 222 -2.14 -11.15 12.45
C PRO A 222 -0.91 -11.13 13.38
N GLY A 223 -1.03 -10.62 14.61
CA GLY A 223 0.10 -10.29 15.48
C GLY A 223 1.09 -11.43 15.73
N ASN A 224 0.61 -12.60 16.16
CA ASN A 224 1.49 -13.75 16.43
C ASN A 224 2.16 -14.27 15.15
N LEU A 225 1.44 -14.25 14.02
CA LEU A 225 1.98 -14.72 12.75
C LEU A 225 3.09 -13.78 12.23
N LEU A 226 2.87 -12.47 12.31
CA LEU A 226 3.87 -11.48 11.91
C LEU A 226 5.07 -11.44 12.87
N ALA A 227 4.84 -11.54 14.18
CA ALA A 227 5.93 -11.61 15.16
C ALA A 227 6.80 -12.86 14.95
N ALA A 228 6.19 -14.02 14.73
CA ALA A 228 6.91 -15.25 14.42
C ALA A 228 7.71 -15.13 13.11
N HIS A 229 7.13 -14.50 12.08
CA HIS A 229 7.83 -14.22 10.83
C HIS A 229 9.06 -13.34 11.05
N LEU A 230 8.93 -12.23 11.79
CA LEU A 230 10.04 -11.32 12.07
C LEU A 230 11.14 -11.99 12.90
N ALA A 231 10.78 -12.82 13.88
CA ALA A 231 11.74 -13.56 14.70
C ALA A 231 12.57 -14.57 13.87
N ALA A 232 11.96 -15.17 12.84
CA ALA A 232 12.63 -16.07 11.90
C ALA A 232 13.30 -15.34 10.71
N CYS A 233 13.16 -14.02 10.62
CA CYS A 233 13.59 -13.24 9.47
C CYS A 233 15.12 -13.04 9.47
N ALA A 234 15.84 -13.86 8.70
CA ALA A 234 17.30 -13.76 8.58
C ALA A 234 17.78 -12.78 7.48
N THR A 235 16.87 -12.08 6.80
CA THR A 235 17.21 -11.20 5.68
C THR A 235 18.07 -10.01 6.11
N HIS A 236 18.98 -9.56 5.25
CA HIS A 236 19.78 -8.36 5.50
C HIS A 236 18.97 -7.07 5.36
N THR A 237 17.87 -7.11 4.61
CA THR A 237 16.99 -5.97 4.35
C THR A 237 16.13 -5.62 5.57
N LYS A 238 16.00 -4.33 5.89
CA LYS A 238 15.05 -3.92 6.94
C LYS A 238 13.64 -4.27 6.50
N ARG A 239 12.83 -4.83 7.40
CA ARG A 239 11.45 -5.26 7.12
C ARG A 239 10.48 -4.58 8.07
N HIS A 240 9.44 -3.99 7.49
CA HIS A 240 8.28 -3.44 8.16
C HIS A 240 7.13 -4.43 7.96
N ALA A 241 6.75 -5.14 9.02
CA ALA A 241 5.56 -5.98 9.01
C ALA A 241 4.38 -5.15 9.54
N VAL A 242 3.41 -4.88 8.69
CA VAL A 242 2.24 -4.06 9.03
C VAL A 242 1.00 -4.92 8.91
N GLY A 243 0.28 -5.13 10.02
CA GLY A 243 -0.93 -5.93 10.07
C GLY A 243 -2.14 -5.10 10.46
N LEU A 244 -3.09 -4.97 9.53
CA LEU A 244 -4.40 -4.39 9.78
C LEU A 244 -5.45 -5.48 9.98
N ARG A 245 -6.10 -5.48 11.14
CA ARG A 245 -7.21 -6.37 11.46
C ARG A 245 -8.55 -5.67 11.30
N VAL A 246 -9.41 -6.26 10.48
CA VAL A 246 -10.81 -5.88 10.25
C VAL A 246 -11.65 -7.15 10.38
N ALA A 247 -12.32 -7.34 11.52
CA ALA A 247 -12.85 -8.64 11.94
C ALA A 247 -13.81 -9.27 10.90
N ASP A 248 -14.69 -8.45 10.32
CA ASP A 248 -15.63 -8.80 9.25
C ASP A 248 -15.09 -8.41 7.86
N HIS A 249 -13.80 -8.69 7.62
CA HIS A 249 -13.02 -8.42 6.41
C HIS A 249 -13.80 -8.36 5.09
N SER A 250 -14.54 -9.43 4.76
CA SER A 250 -15.27 -9.52 3.49
C SER A 250 -16.50 -8.60 3.43
N ALA A 251 -17.17 -8.38 4.56
CA ALA A 251 -18.28 -7.43 4.66
C ALA A 251 -17.74 -6.01 4.54
N PHE A 252 -16.66 -5.66 5.26
CA PHE A 252 -15.98 -4.37 5.15
C PHE A 252 -15.63 -4.01 3.71
N ILE A 253 -14.93 -4.90 2.98
CA ILE A 253 -14.57 -4.66 1.58
C ILE A 253 -15.83 -4.48 0.72
N SER A 254 -16.87 -5.28 0.95
CA SER A 254 -18.12 -5.16 0.20
C SER A 254 -18.81 -3.81 0.45
N THR A 255 -18.81 -3.32 1.69
CA THR A 255 -19.36 -2.03 2.07
C THR A 255 -18.61 -0.87 1.41
N VAL A 256 -17.27 -0.86 1.48
CA VAL A 256 -16.47 0.22 0.89
C VAL A 256 -16.66 0.29 -0.62
N TYR A 257 -16.57 -0.84 -1.32
CA TYR A 257 -16.80 -0.88 -2.78
C TYR A 257 -18.28 -0.66 -3.17
N GLY A 258 -19.22 -0.93 -2.27
CA GLY A 258 -20.64 -0.63 -2.46
C GLY A 258 -20.96 0.87 -2.37
N ALA A 259 -20.09 1.64 -1.71
CA ALA A 259 -20.19 3.09 -1.57
C ALA A 259 -19.42 3.89 -2.65
N LEU A 260 -18.79 3.22 -3.63
CA LEU A 260 -18.06 3.86 -4.74
C LEU A 260 -18.94 4.26 -5.93
#